data_AF-A0A1M7UNI9-F1
#
_entry.id   AF-A0A1M7UNI9-F1
#
_cell.length_a   1.000
_cell.length_b   1.000
_cell.length_c   1.000
_cell.angle_alpha   90.00
_cell.angle_beta   90.00
_cell.angle_gamma   90.00
#
_symmetry.space_group_name_H-M   'P 1'
#
loop_
_entity.id
_entity.type
_entity.pdbx_description
1 polymer ?
#
loop_
_entity_poly.entity_id
_entity_poly.type
_entity_poly.pdbx_seq_one_letter_code
_entity_poly.pdbx_strand_id
1 'polypeptide(L)' 'MKTIRIITAIPKKNIKHRVVTYCRVSTYGPAQLCNLELQIKIYTRMIRSHPGWIFAGVFFDVGKSELLKDQVLL' A
#
# COMPACT_ATOMS: atom_id res chain seq x y z
N MET A 1 -8.02 36.85 42.38
CA MET A 1 -8.67 36.42 41.13
C MET A 1 -7.80 35.36 40.47
N LYS A 2 -8.33 34.15 40.23
CA LYS A 2 -7.57 33.10 39.52
C LYS A 2 -7.73 33.31 38.02
N THR A 3 -6.62 33.49 37.31
CA THR A 3 -6.60 33.60 35.85
C THR A 3 -6.71 32.21 35.25
N ILE A 4 -7.82 31.91 34.59
CA ILE A 4 -8.04 30.65 33.89
C ILE A 4 -7.48 30.80 32.48
N ARG A 5 -6.58 29.89 32.07
CA ARG A 5 -6.11 29.76 30.69
C ARG A 5 -6.78 28.54 30.06
N ILE A 6 -7.57 28.76 29.01
CA ILE A 6 -8.17 27.69 28.22
C ILE A 6 -7.18 27.33 27.11
N ILE A 7 -6.63 26.13 27.15
CA ILE A 7 -5.77 25.60 26.08
C ILE A 7 -6.69 24.95 25.05
N THR A 8 -6.70 25.46 23.82
CA THR A 8 -7.44 24.86 22.71
C THR A 8 -6.73 23.59 22.22
N ALA A 9 -7.49 22.56 21.84
CA ALA A 9 -6.92 21.35 21.28
C ALA A 9 -6.28 21.63 19.93
N ILE A 10 -5.07 21.10 19.71
CA ILE A 10 -4.41 21.17 18.40
C ILE A 10 -5.23 20.34 17.41
N PRO A 11 -5.68 20.91 16.28
CA PRO A 11 -6.43 20.16 15.28
C PRO A 11 -5.57 19.03 14.72
N LYS A 12 -6.09 17.79 14.72
CA LYS A 12 -5.40 16.66 14.09
C LYS A 12 -5.27 16.92 12.59
N LYS A 13 -4.03 17.12 12.13
CA LYS A 13 -3.72 17.19 10.71
C LYS A 13 -4.03 15.83 10.08
N ASN A 14 -4.90 15.83 9.08
CA ASN A 14 -5.26 14.62 8.36
C ASN A 14 -4.14 14.26 7.37
N ILE A 15 -3.10 13.60 7.85
CA ILE A 15 -1.95 13.19 7.05
C ILE A 15 -2.33 11.91 6.30
N LYS A 16 -2.29 11.96 4.97
CA LYS A 16 -2.47 10.76 4.16
C LYS A 16 -1.19 9.93 4.14
N HIS A 17 -1.30 8.62 4.33
CA HIS A 17 -0.18 7.70 4.28
C HIS A 17 0.11 7.27 2.83
N ARG A 18 1.38 7.28 2.43
CA ARG A 18 1.80 6.71 1.14
C ARG A 18 1.90 5.20 1.32
N VAL A 19 1.15 4.45 0.52
CA VAL A 19 1.01 3.00 0.64
C VAL A 19 1.41 2.34 -0.67
N VAL A 20 2.25 1.32 -0.56
CA VAL A 20 2.63 0.41 -1.65
C VAL A 20 2.05 -0.96 -1.35
N THR A 21 1.88 -1.79 -2.38
CA THR A 21 1.52 -3.20 -2.21
C THR A 21 2.65 -4.07 -2.74
N TYR A 22 2.89 -5.20 -2.06
CA TYR A 22 3.82 -6.24 -2.48
C TYR A 22 3.02 -7.51 -2.77
N CYS A 23 3.19 -8.09 -3.96
CA CYS A 23 2.51 -9.32 -4.38
C CYS A 23 3.54 -10.36 -4.81
N ARG A 24 3.33 -11.63 -4.46
CA ARG A 24 4.26 -12.70 -4.84
C ARG A 24 3.53 -13.97 -5.22
N VAL A 25 4.08 -14.70 -6.17
CA VAL A 25 3.68 -16.09 -6.46
C VAL A 25 4.89 -17.00 -6.57
N SER A 26 4.73 -18.26 -6.16
CA SER A 26 5.86 -19.19 -5.98
C SER A 26 6.36 -19.81 -7.29
N THR A 27 5.55 -19.79 -8.35
CA THR A 27 5.91 -20.39 -9.65
C THR A 27 5.42 -19.52 -10.81
N TYR A 28 6.02 -19.72 -11.99
CA TYR A 28 5.64 -19.07 -13.24
C TYR A 28 4.42 -19.72 -13.94
N GLY A 29 3.66 -20.56 -13.23
CA GLY A 29 2.51 -21.25 -13.82
C GLY A 29 1.39 -20.27 -14.22
N PRO A 30 0.61 -20.54 -15.29
CA PRO A 30 -0.44 -19.63 -15.75
C PRO A 30 -1.46 -19.24 -14.67
N ALA A 31 -1.88 -20.20 -13.84
CA ALA A 31 -2.78 -19.92 -12.72
C ALA A 31 -2.15 -19.00 -11.66
N GLN A 32 -0.85 -19.14 -11.43
CA GLN A 32 -0.11 -18.28 -10.50
C GLN A 32 0.04 -16.87 -11.05
N LEU A 33 0.34 -16.72 -12.35
CA LEU A 33 0.39 -15.41 -13.00
C LEU A 33 -0.98 -14.71 -12.95
N CYS A 34 -2.07 -15.45 -13.20
CA CYS A 34 -3.43 -14.93 -13.04
C CYS A 34 -3.72 -14.50 -11.59
N ASN A 35 -3.30 -15.30 -10.60
CA ASN A 35 -3.42 -14.93 -9.19
C ASN A 35 -2.61 -13.69 -8.84
N LEU A 36 -1.44 -13.51 -9.45
CA LEU A 36 -0.62 -12.32 -9.25
C LEU A 36 -1.32 -11.07 -9.77
N GLU A 37 -1.82 -11.11 -11.01
CA GLU A 37 -2.59 -10.00 -11.60
C GLU A 37 -3.82 -9.65 -10.75
N LEU A 38 -4.52 -10.68 -10.27
CA LEU A 38 -5.68 -10.50 -9.40
C LEU A 38 -5.30 -9.82 -8.08
N GLN A 39 -4.22 -10.24 -7.42
CA GLN A 39 -3.71 -9.62 -6.20
C GLN A 39 -3.39 -8.14 -6.43
N ILE A 40 -2.62 -7.83 -7.48
CA ILE A 40 -2.25 -6.46 -7.84
C ILE A 40 -3.50 -5.60 -8.04
N LYS A 41 -4.49 -6.11 -8.77
CA LYS A 41 -5.75 -5.40 -9.05
C LYS A 41 -6.56 -5.13 -7.79
N ILE A 42 -6.73 -6.15 -6.93
CA ILE A 42 -7.50 -6.04 -5.70
C ILE A 42 -6.85 -5.05 -4.73
N TYR A 43 -5.56 -5.19 -4.47
CA TYR A 43 -4.88 -4.31 -3.50
C TYR A 43 -4.74 -2.88 -4.02
N THR A 44 -4.51 -2.69 -5.32
CA THR A 44 -4.51 -1.35 -5.93
C THR A 44 -5.87 -0.69 -5.76
N ARG A 45 -6.98 -1.42 -5.99
CA ARG A 45 -8.33 -0.90 -5.77
C ARG A 45 -8.58 -0.57 -4.30
N MET A 46 -8.17 -1.43 -3.39
CA MET A 46 -8.29 -1.22 -1.95
C MET A 46 -7.59 0.07 -1.53
N ILE A 47 -6.33 0.25 -1.95
CA ILE A 47 -5.54 1.43 -1.59
C ILE A 47 -6.15 2.71 -2.17
N ARG A 48 -6.54 2.69 -3.45
CA ARG A 48 -7.15 3.84 -4.11
C ARG A 48 -8.52 4.20 -3.54
N SER A 49 -9.26 3.24 -2.99
CA SER A 49 -10.57 3.49 -2.37
C SER A 49 -10.47 4.10 -0.97
N HIS A 50 -9.31 4.05 -0.31
CA HIS A 50 -9.17 4.54 1.06
C HIS A 50 -8.86 6.04 1.08
N PRO A 51 -9.72 6.90 1.66
CA PRO A 51 -9.53 8.36 1.66
C PRO A 51 -8.26 8.84 2.38
N GLY A 52 -7.73 8.03 3.29
CA GLY A 52 -6.52 8.34 4.08
C GLY A 52 -5.22 7.89 3.42
N TRP A 53 -5.26 7.24 2.26
CA TRP A 53 -4.06 6.68 1.63
C TRP A 53 -3.77 7.33 0.27
N ILE A 54 -2.49 7.31 -0.08
CA ILE A 54 -1.95 7.70 -1.39
C ILE A 54 -1.29 6.46 -1.96
N PHE A 55 -1.81 5.97 -3.08
CA PHE A 55 -1.18 4.88 -3.82
C PHE A 55 0.21 5.33 -4.31
N ALA A 56 1.24 4.57 -3.94
CA ALA A 56 2.64 4.89 -4.24
C ALA A 56 3.33 3.88 -5.16
N GLY A 57 2.69 2.75 -5.48
CA GLY A 57 3.19 1.75 -6.42
C GLY A 57 2.89 0.31 -6.00
N VAL A 58 3.25 -0.62 -6.89
CA VAL A 58 3.14 -2.07 -6.70
C VAL A 58 4.52 -2.69 -6.94
N PHE A 59 4.93 -3.59 -6.06
CA PHE A 59 6.12 -4.43 -6.19
C PHE A 59 5.68 -5.88 -6.32
N PHE A 60 6.35 -6.67 -7.15
CA PHE A 60 6.06 -8.09 -7.21
C PHE A 60 7.24 -8.99 -7.50
N ASP A 61 7.12 -10.25 -7.07
CA ASP A 61 8.07 -11.33 -7.36
C ASP A 61 7.33 -12.58 -7.89
N VAL A 62 7.94 -13.25 -8.86
CA VAL A 62 7.46 -14.52 -9.41
C VAL A 62 8.59 -15.54 -9.28
N GLY A 63 8.36 -16.62 -8.53
CA GLY A 63 9.27 -17.75 -8.43
C GLY A 63 9.95 -17.96 -7.07
N LYS A 64 10.89 -18.91 -7.05
CA LYS A 64 11.89 -19.10 -6.00
C LYS A 64 13.10 -18.21 -6.31
N SER A 65 12.95 -16.90 -6.14
CA SER A 65 14.08 -15.99 -6.32
C SER A 65 14.73 -15.77 -4.95
N GLU A 66 15.94 -16.31 -4.77
CA GLU A 66 16.88 -15.95 -3.68
C GLU A 66 17.43 -14.52 -3.83
N LEU A 67 17.01 -13.79 -4.88
CA LEU A 67 17.39 -12.42 -5.20
C LEU A 67 16.15 -11.64 -5.64
N LEU A 68 15.83 -10.52 -4.98
CA LEU A 68 14.74 -9.62 -5.38
C LEU A 68 15.01 -9.16 -6.82
N LYS A 69 14.23 -9.65 -7.78
CA LYS A 69 14.08 -8.99 -9.08
C LYS A 69 12.89 -8.06 -8.95
N ASP A 70 13.14 -6.87 -8.41
CA ASP A 70 12.13 -5.85 -8.22
C ASP A 70 11.58 -5.36 -9.55
N GLN A 71 10.46 -5.94 -10.00
CA GLN A 71 9.65 -5.31 -11.03
C GLN A 71 8.65 -4.37 -10.34
N VAL A 72 8.87 -3.08 -10.56
CA VAL A 72 8.02 -2.00 -10.04
C VAL A 72 6.98 -1.64 -11.10
N LEU A 73 5.71 -1.71 -10.74
CA LEU A 73 4.62 -1.11 -11.51
C LEU A 73 4.26 0.22 -10.83
N LEU A 74 4.52 1.33 -11.53
CA LEU A 74 4.13 2.68 -11.13
C LEU A 74 2.71 3.01 -11.64
#